data_AF-A0A4S1FVE1-F1
#
_entry.id   AF-A0A4S1FVE1-F1
#
_cell.length_a   1.000
_cell.length_b   1.000
_cell.length_c   1.000
_cell.angle_alpha   90.00
_cell.angle_beta   90.00
_cell.angle_gamma   90.00
#
_symmetry.space_group_name_H-M   'P 1'
#
loop_
_entity.id
_entity.type
_entity.pdbx_description
1 polymer ?
#
loop_
_entity_poly.entity_id
_entity_poly.type
_entity_poly.pdbx_seq_one_letter_code
_entity_poly.pdbx_strand_id
1 'polypeptide(L)'
;LAKMLKGGGNVLLLDEPTNDLDTETLAALEDALEAYAGCAVIISHDRMFLDRMATHMLAFEGDAHVEWFEGNFEEYEKDKLRRLGAEAAAPHRMTHKRLTR
;
A
#
# COMPACT_ATOMS: atom_id res chain seq x y z
N LEU A 1 -12.06 6.90 -9.85
CA LEU A 1 -11.39 5.95 -10.78
C LEU A 1 -11.81 6.06 -12.24
N ALA A 2 -13.09 5.87 -12.60
CA ALA A 2 -13.53 5.80 -14.01
C ALA A 2 -13.08 6.98 -14.91
N LYS A 3 -13.05 8.22 -14.37
CA LYS A 3 -12.58 9.41 -15.11
C LYS A 3 -11.05 9.45 -15.31
N MET A 4 -10.28 8.88 -14.39
CA MET A 4 -8.82 8.81 -14.48
C MET A 4 -8.37 7.70 -15.43
N LEU A 5 -9.05 6.54 -15.39
CA LEU A 5 -8.81 5.43 -16.33
C LEU A 5 -9.08 5.84 -17.78
N LYS A 6 -10.07 6.71 -18.01
CA LYS A 6 -10.37 7.26 -19.34
C LYS A 6 -9.28 8.19 -19.90
N GLY A 7 -8.36 8.67 -19.06
CA GLY A 7 -7.29 9.60 -19.42
C GLY A 7 -6.06 8.96 -20.08
N GLY A 8 -5.99 7.63 -20.16
CA GLY A 8 -4.86 6.93 -20.79
C GLY A 8 -3.53 7.10 -20.03
N GLY A 9 -3.57 7.37 -18.73
CA GLY A 9 -2.37 7.34 -17.91
C GLY A 9 -1.77 5.93 -17.89
N ASN A 10 -0.44 5.83 -17.85
CA ASN A 10 0.29 4.55 -17.69
C ASN A 10 0.58 4.24 -16.22
N VAL A 11 0.46 5.24 -15.35
CA VAL A 11 0.70 5.13 -13.91
C VAL A 11 -0.50 5.71 -13.16
N LEU A 12 -1.07 4.91 -12.27
CA LEU A 12 -2.13 5.33 -11.35
C LEU A 12 -1.51 5.60 -9.98
N LEU A 13 -1.83 6.76 -9.39
CA LEU A 13 -1.49 7.08 -8.01
C LEU A 13 -2.80 7.13 -7.22
N LEU A 14 -3.00 6.18 -6.33
CA LEU A 14 -4.21 6.04 -5.53
C LEU A 14 -3.87 6.24 -4.05
N ASP A 15 -4.45 7.27 -3.44
CA ASP A 15 -4.29 7.55 -2.02
C ASP A 15 -5.54 7.09 -1.27
N GLU A 16 -5.41 6.05 -0.46
CA GLU A 16 -6.46 5.39 0.32
C GLU A 16 -7.74 5.07 -0.49
N PRO A 17 -7.63 4.32 -1.62
CA PRO A 17 -8.77 4.05 -2.49
C PRO A 17 -9.79 3.09 -1.88
N THR A 18 -9.45 2.40 -0.79
CA THR A 18 -10.32 1.49 -0.06
C THR A 18 -11.30 2.23 0.86
N ASN A 19 -11.06 3.52 1.13
CA ASN A 19 -11.92 4.29 2.01
C ASN A 19 -13.30 4.53 1.38
N ASP A 20 -14.35 4.42 2.18
CA ASP A 20 -15.75 4.64 1.77
C ASP A 20 -16.28 3.69 0.66
N LEU A 21 -15.55 2.63 0.32
CA LEU A 21 -16.02 1.60 -0.62
C LEU A 21 -16.74 0.47 0.12
N ASP A 22 -17.85 0.00 -0.44
CA ASP A 22 -18.44 -1.27 -0.05
C ASP A 22 -17.63 -2.45 -0.62
N THR A 23 -17.89 -3.64 -0.08
CA THR A 23 -17.18 -4.88 -0.46
C THR A 23 -17.29 -5.19 -1.96
N GLU A 24 -18.43 -4.87 -2.57
CA GLU A 24 -18.66 -5.12 -4.00
C GLU A 24 -17.83 -4.17 -4.87
N THR A 25 -17.78 -2.89 -4.52
CA THR A 25 -16.99 -1.88 -5.23
C THR A 25 -15.49 -2.11 -5.02
N LEU A 26 -15.09 -2.61 -3.85
CA LEU A 26 -13.72 -3.01 -3.59
C LEU A 26 -13.29 -4.16 -4.50
N ALA A 27 -14.10 -5.21 -4.63
CA ALA A 27 -13.82 -6.32 -5.54
C ALA A 27 -13.72 -5.84 -7.00
N ALA A 28 -14.63 -4.96 -7.43
CA ALA A 28 -14.57 -4.38 -8.78
C ALA A 28 -13.30 -3.53 -9.00
N LEU A 29 -12.79 -2.89 -7.95
CA LEU A 29 -11.52 -2.16 -7.99
C LEU A 29 -10.33 -3.12 -8.09
N GLU A 30 -10.32 -4.20 -7.32
CA GLU A 30 -9.31 -5.27 -7.39
C GLU A 30 -9.23 -5.83 -8.82
N ASP A 31 -10.37 -6.24 -9.39
CA ASP A 31 -10.46 -6.75 -10.77
C ASP A 31 -9.95 -5.73 -11.81
N ALA A 32 -10.32 -4.46 -11.64
CA ALA A 32 -9.91 -3.41 -12.56
C ALA A 32 -8.40 -3.11 -12.49
N LEU A 33 -7.80 -3.20 -11.31
CA LEU A 33 -6.37 -3.02 -11.11
C LEU A 33 -5.57 -4.21 -11.62
N GLU A 34 -6.06 -5.42 -11.45
CA GLU A 34 -5.42 -6.64 -11.98
C GLU A 34 -5.43 -6.65 -13.52
N ALA A 35 -6.54 -6.20 -14.13
CA ALA A 35 -6.65 -6.08 -15.59
C ALA A 35 -5.90 -4.86 -16.18
N TYR A 36 -5.40 -3.95 -15.35
CA TYR A 36 -4.76 -2.72 -15.82
C TYR A 36 -3.33 -2.99 -16.28
N ALA A 37 -3.06 -2.78 -17.56
CA ALA A 37 -1.75 -3.02 -18.17
C ALA A 37 -0.65 -2.01 -17.78
N GLY A 38 -0.98 -1.03 -16.92
CA GLY A 38 -0.02 -0.03 -16.44
C GLY A 38 0.53 -0.37 -15.06
N CYS A 39 1.13 0.64 -14.41
CA CYS A 39 1.59 0.53 -13.03
C CYS A 39 0.62 1.25 -12.10
N ALA A 40 0.38 0.70 -10.90
CA ALA A 40 -0.38 1.36 -9.86
C ALA A 40 0.49 1.51 -8.61
N VAL A 41 0.55 2.74 -8.08
CA VAL A 41 1.07 3.03 -6.75
C VAL A 41 -0.13 3.31 -5.86
N ILE A 42 -0.29 2.47 -4.84
CA ILE A 42 -1.46 2.50 -3.96
C ILE A 42 -0.99 2.69 -2.53
N ILE A 43 -1.56 3.67 -1.86
CA ILE A 43 -1.44 3.87 -0.42
C ILE A 43 -2.71 3.29 0.19
N SER A 44 -2.59 2.29 1.06
CA SER A 44 -3.72 1.71 1.78
C SER A 44 -3.28 1.20 3.15
N HIS A 45 -4.19 1.25 4.11
CA HIS A 45 -4.05 0.59 5.41
C HIS A 45 -4.79 -0.77 5.49
N ASP A 46 -5.46 -1.19 4.41
CA ASP A 46 -6.16 -2.49 4.35
C ASP A 46 -5.16 -3.61 4.02
N ARG A 47 -4.88 -4.45 5.01
CA ARG A 47 -3.93 -5.56 4.89
C ARG A 47 -4.39 -6.60 3.87
N MET A 48 -5.68 -6.92 3.83
CA MET A 48 -6.20 -7.94 2.92
C MET A 48 -6.11 -7.48 1.47
N PHE A 49 -6.37 -6.19 1.23
CA PHE A 49 -6.19 -5.58 -0.09
C PHE A 49 -4.71 -5.61 -0.52
N LEU A 50 -3.80 -5.20 0.37
CA LEU A 50 -2.37 -5.23 0.09
C LEU A 50 -1.85 -6.66 -0.14
N ASP A 51 -2.33 -7.64 0.61
CA ASP A 51 -1.95 -9.05 0.43
C ASP A 51 -2.31 -9.60 -0.95
N ARG A 52 -3.43 -9.13 -1.51
CA ARG A 52 -3.94 -9.58 -2.82
C ARG A 52 -3.31 -8.85 -3.99
N MET A 53 -3.12 -7.53 -3.86
CA MET A 53 -2.76 -6.67 -4.98
C MET A 53 -1.29 -6.25 -5.01
N ALA A 54 -0.60 -6.22 -3.87
CA ALA A 54 0.77 -5.72 -3.82
C ALA A 54 1.75 -6.74 -4.41
N THR A 55 2.53 -6.29 -5.38
CA THR A 55 3.72 -7.02 -5.87
C THR A 55 5.00 -6.49 -5.24
N HIS A 56 4.97 -5.25 -4.78
CA HIS A 56 6.08 -4.53 -4.17
C HIS A 56 5.51 -3.61 -3.09
N MET A 57 6.29 -3.36 -2.05
CA MET A 57 5.93 -2.50 -0.94
C MET A 57 7.01 -1.46 -0.66
N LEU A 58 6.53 -0.24 -0.39
CA LEU A 58 7.30 0.83 0.22
C LEU A 58 6.84 0.96 1.67
N ALA A 59 7.62 0.41 2.59
CA ALA A 59 7.26 0.40 4.00
C ALA A 59 8.01 1.49 4.77
N PHE A 60 7.27 2.35 5.46
CA PHE A 60 7.83 3.40 6.29
C PHE A 60 8.05 2.86 7.71
N GLU A 61 9.30 2.52 8.06
CA GLU A 61 9.62 1.84 9.32
C GLU A 61 9.94 2.80 10.50
N GLY A 62 9.86 4.11 10.28
CA GLY A 62 10.27 5.12 11.26
C GLY A 62 11.65 5.70 10.96
N ASP A 63 12.09 6.71 11.73
CA ASP A 63 13.40 7.37 11.58
C ASP A 63 13.77 7.81 10.14
N ALA A 64 12.76 8.18 9.35
CA ALA A 64 12.89 8.50 7.92
C ALA A 64 13.47 7.36 7.05
N HIS A 65 13.42 6.13 7.55
CA HIS A 65 13.73 4.92 6.80
C HIS A 65 12.52 4.47 5.99
N VAL A 66 12.76 4.21 4.71
CA VAL A 66 11.78 3.62 3.79
C VAL A 66 12.39 2.34 3.24
N GLU A 67 11.76 1.23 3.55
CA GLU A 67 12.16 -0.08 3.09
C GLU A 67 11.46 -0.42 1.78
N TRP A 68 12.23 -0.87 0.79
CA TRP A 68 11.69 -1.46 -0.43
C TRP A 68 11.64 -2.98 -0.25
N PHE A 69 10.46 -3.55 -0.41
CA PHE A 69 10.23 -4.98 -0.30
C PHE A 69 9.56 -5.52 -1.57
N GLU A 70 10.06 -6.64 -2.09
CA GLU A 70 9.44 -7.35 -3.21
C GLU A 70 8.57 -8.47 -2.65
N GLY A 71 7.25 -8.37 -2.87
CA GLY A 71 6.27 -9.26 -2.28
C GLY A 71 5.07 -8.53 -1.70
N ASN A 72 4.20 -9.29 -1.06
CA ASN A 72 2.96 -8.79 -0.48
C ASN A 72 3.13 -8.43 1.01
N PHE A 73 2.03 -8.03 1.66
CA PHE A 73 2.07 -7.55 3.05
C PHE A 73 2.40 -8.66 4.05
N GLU A 74 1.87 -9.86 3.89
CA GLU A 74 2.18 -11.02 4.73
C GLU A 74 3.66 -11.40 4.67
N GLU A 75 4.25 -11.41 3.48
CA GLU A 75 5.67 -11.67 3.27
C GLU A 75 6.53 -10.57 3.90
N TYR A 76 6.12 -9.31 3.75
CA TYR A 76 6.78 -8.18 4.39
C TYR A 76 6.72 -8.28 5.92
N GLU A 77 5.59 -8.63 6.53
CA GLU A 77 5.49 -8.80 7.98
C GLU A 77 6.45 -9.86 8.51
N LYS A 78 6.61 -10.97 7.79
CA LYS A 78 7.58 -12.03 8.13
C LYS A 78 9.01 -11.54 8.01
N ASP A 79 9.34 -10.80 6.95
CA ASP A 79 10.68 -10.23 6.77
C ASP A 79 11.00 -9.19 7.84
N LYS A 80 10.04 -8.31 8.15
CA LYS A 80 10.15 -7.30 9.21
C LYS A 80 10.42 -7.95 10.56
N LEU A 81 9.67 -9.00 10.91
CA LEU A 81 9.86 -9.75 12.14
C LEU A 81 11.24 -10.41 12.21
N ARG A 82 11.73 -10.94 11.08
CA ARG A 82 13.06 -11.54 10.97
C ARG A 82 14.18 -10.52 11.15
N ARG A 83 14.03 -9.31 10.58
CA ARG A 83 15.06 -8.25 10.59
C ARG A 83 15.13 -7.50 11.91
N LEU A 84 13.98 -7.12 12.44
CA LEU A 84 13.87 -6.18 13.55
C LEU A 84 13.42 -6.85 14.87
N GLY A 85 13.10 -8.15 14.82
CA GLY A 85 12.65 -8.92 15.98
C GLY A 85 11.21 -8.62 16.40
N ALA A 86 10.73 -9.33 17.43
CA ALA A 86 9.34 -9.25 17.89
C ALA A 86 8.92 -7.85 18.40
N GLU A 87 9.86 -7.02 18.85
CA GLU A 87 9.57 -5.68 19.36
C GLU A 87 9.21 -4.68 18.25
N ALA A 88 9.61 -4.93 17.00
CA ALA A 88 9.33 -4.06 15.85
C ALA A 88 8.00 -4.36 15.13
N ALA A 89 7.34 -5.46 15.48
CA ALA A 89 5.96 -5.74 15.09
C ALA A 89 4.96 -4.89 15.90
N ALA A 90 5.39 -4.28 17.00
CA ALA A 90 4.55 -3.36 17.76
C ALA A 90 4.35 -2.07 16.96
N PRO A 91 3.10 -1.62 16.73
CA PRO A 91 2.83 -0.38 16.01
C PRO A 91 3.38 0.79 16.82
N HIS A 92 4.55 1.29 16.42
CA HIS A 92 5.08 2.54 16.96
C HIS A 92 4.33 3.69 16.32
N ARG A 93 3.70 4.52 17.15
CA ARG A 93 3.05 5.74 16.70
C ARG A 93 4.12 6.65 16.08
N MET A 94 4.11 6.79 14.76
CA MET A 94 5.01 7.70 14.05
C MET A 94 4.78 9.11 14.58
N THR A 95 5.74 9.63 15.34
CA THR A 95 5.73 11.01 15.79
C THR A 95 6.25 11.86 14.64
N HIS A 96 5.36 12.25 13.71
CA HIS A 96 5.74 13.16 12.65
C HIS A 96 6.30 14.45 13.25
N LYS A 97 7.57 14.77 12.98
CA LYS A 97 8.10 16.11 13.21
C LYS A 97 7.28 17.07 12.35
N ARG A 98 6.62 18.05 12.97
CA ARG A 98 5.91 19.11 12.25
C ARG A 98 6.87 19.76 11.26
N LEU A 99 6.50 19.75 9.98
CA LEU A 99 7.16 20.55 8.95
C LEU A 99 7.03 22.02 9.35
N THR A 100 8.09 22.60 9.91
CA THR A 100 8.21 24.06 10.08
C THR A 100 8.58 24.68 8.74
N ARG A 101 7.75 25.65 8.34
CA ARG A 101 7.82 26.39 7.08
C ARG A 101 8.93 27.42 7.08
#